data_AF-A0A1G2IX60-F1
#
_entry.id   AF-A0A1G2IX60-F1
#
_cell.length_a   1.000
_cell.length_b   1.000
_cell.length_c   1.000
_cell.angle_alpha   90.00
_cell.angle_beta   90.00
_cell.angle_gamma   90.00
#
_symmetry.space_group_name_H-M   'P 1'
#
loop_
_entity.id
_entity.type
_entity.pdbx_description
1 polymer ?
#
loop_
_entity_poly.entity_id
_entity_poly.type
_entity_poly.pdbx_seq_one_letter_code
_entity_poly.pdbx_strand_id
1 'polypeptide(L)'
;MRFLFNKFWKIFFIISIILLLFVVIVTFTFLYFQNKKSETRINTNTNKTISYFNIKSFGNLIWGSEIISGPGDYTFAPYLEIPQVKFYVTIIQNEQWCSNEDCGFDGAIIQTLGGWLQMESLQGYPDLTDEIGFDFPDDQGIKSIIIVGDKDGKIVGIYLNKDYKDVLSILKKNHFDLANFDFLNGVNEFGRLKIGGYAPLKPGDEIKNLFSDKARTIENKIPNDKKFYLYGIEKRKNMVLGIDKLEKISEEERKNRGGYVCFLGGCRYPEPDDSHDFLFADIDELGGWFLASDNDNIKMIELFGLNPEDVLSGKSSIIVLTDAKGVIVALHPNKTMSDAITILSQHPNLVDMKKMYQ
;
A
#
# COMPACT_ATOMS: atom_id res chain seq x y z
N MET A 1 51.21 -61.10 -19.17
CA MET A 1 50.35 -60.16 -18.40
C MET A 1 50.16 -58.80 -19.07
N ARG A 2 51.19 -58.10 -19.56
CA ARG A 2 51.05 -56.77 -20.22
C ARG A 2 50.09 -56.71 -21.42
N PHE A 3 49.98 -57.80 -22.19
CA PHE A 3 49.14 -57.83 -23.40
C PHE A 3 47.63 -57.91 -23.10
N LEU A 4 47.24 -58.60 -22.03
CA LEU A 4 45.84 -58.70 -21.59
C LEU A 4 45.34 -57.40 -20.96
N PHE A 5 46.22 -56.69 -20.24
CA PHE A 5 45.90 -55.41 -19.62
C PHE A 5 45.55 -54.33 -20.64
N ASN A 6 46.28 -54.29 -21.76
CA ASN A 6 46.07 -53.29 -22.82
C ASN A 6 44.77 -53.52 -23.60
N LYS A 7 44.33 -54.79 -23.72
CA LYS A 7 43.05 -55.14 -24.36
C LYS A 7 41.86 -54.80 -23.46
N PHE A 8 41.99 -55.03 -22.16
CA PHE A 8 40.96 -54.68 -21.18
C PHE A 8 40.76 -53.16 -21.08
N TRP A 9 41.85 -52.38 -21.07
CA TRP A 9 41.79 -50.93 -21.02
C TRP A 9 41.13 -50.31 -22.27
N LYS A 10 41.39 -50.85 -23.46
CA LYS A 10 40.71 -50.44 -24.70
C LYS A 10 39.20 -50.71 -24.64
N ILE A 11 38.80 -51.88 -24.13
CA ILE A 11 37.37 -52.22 -23.98
C ILE A 11 36.70 -51.29 -22.97
N PHE A 12 37.35 -51.06 -21.82
CA PHE A 12 36.83 -50.15 -20.79
C PHE A 12 36.66 -48.71 -21.32
N PHE A 13 37.65 -48.22 -22.08
CA PHE A 13 37.59 -46.88 -22.68
C PHE A 13 36.44 -46.75 -23.70
N ILE A 14 36.22 -47.78 -24.54
CA ILE A 14 35.11 -47.80 -25.49
C ILE A 14 33.76 -47.81 -24.76
N ILE A 15 33.62 -48.62 -23.70
CA ILE A 15 32.39 -48.67 -22.89
C ILE A 15 32.13 -47.31 -22.24
N SER A 16 33.16 -46.66 -21.72
CA SER A 16 33.04 -45.34 -21.08
C SER A 16 32.58 -44.25 -22.07
N ILE A 17 33.10 -44.26 -23.30
CA ILE A 17 32.66 -43.35 -24.37
C ILE A 17 31.19 -43.58 -24.74
N ILE A 18 30.76 -44.85 -24.86
CA ILE A 18 29.37 -45.20 -25.19
C ILE A 18 28.43 -44.72 -24.08
N LEU A 19 28.78 -44.91 -22.82
CA LEU A 19 28.02 -44.42 -21.67
C LEU A 19 27.89 -42.89 -21.67
N LEU A 20 28.98 -42.19 -21.98
CA LEU A 20 28.99 -40.73 -22.01
C LEU A 20 28.11 -40.18 -23.15
N LEU A 21 28.17 -40.80 -24.34
CA LEU A 21 27.27 -40.49 -25.46
C LEU A 21 25.81 -40.74 -25.12
N PHE A 22 25.51 -41.84 -24.42
CA PHE A 22 24.14 -42.14 -23.99
C PHE A 22 23.59 -41.08 -23.04
N VAL A 23 24.38 -40.63 -22.06
CA VAL A 23 23.98 -39.56 -21.13
C VAL A 23 23.72 -38.24 -21.87
N VAL A 24 24.56 -37.88 -22.85
CA VAL A 24 24.38 -36.67 -23.67
C VAL A 24 23.09 -36.76 -24.49
N ILE A 25 22.81 -37.91 -25.12
CA ILE A 25 21.59 -38.10 -25.91
C ILE A 25 20.33 -38.03 -25.03
N VAL A 26 20.35 -38.66 -23.85
CA VAL A 26 19.21 -38.65 -22.91
C VAL A 26 18.97 -37.23 -22.36
N THR A 27 20.03 -36.51 -21.99
CA THR A 27 19.89 -35.12 -21.51
C THR A 27 19.40 -34.19 -22.60
N PHE A 28 19.92 -34.31 -23.82
CA PHE A 28 19.48 -33.49 -24.95
C PHE A 28 18.02 -33.80 -25.34
N THR A 29 17.63 -35.07 -25.37
CA THR A 29 16.23 -35.44 -25.64
C THR A 29 15.29 -34.98 -24.52
N PHE A 30 15.69 -35.09 -23.25
CA PHE A 30 14.90 -34.59 -22.13
C PHE A 30 14.69 -33.07 -22.21
N LEU A 31 15.75 -32.30 -22.50
CA LEU A 31 15.66 -30.85 -22.70
C LEU A 31 14.80 -30.50 -23.91
N TYR A 32 14.96 -31.21 -25.02
CA TYR A 32 14.13 -31.02 -26.22
C TYR A 32 12.64 -31.28 -25.93
N PHE A 33 12.31 -32.32 -25.17
CA PHE A 33 10.92 -32.61 -24.79
C PHE A 33 10.36 -31.61 -23.76
N GLN A 34 11.18 -31.12 -22.82
CA GLN A 34 10.77 -30.03 -21.91
C GLN A 34 10.46 -28.75 -22.69
N ASN A 35 11.32 -28.39 -23.65
CA ASN A 35 11.15 -27.19 -24.47
C ASN A 35 9.95 -27.32 -25.42
N LYS A 36 9.74 -28.50 -26.01
CA LYS A 36 8.56 -28.76 -26.84
C LYS A 36 7.28 -28.78 -25.99
N LYS A 37 7.29 -29.29 -24.76
CA LYS A 37 6.14 -29.23 -23.83
C LYS A 37 5.82 -27.79 -23.40
N SER A 38 6.81 -26.89 -23.41
CA SER A 38 6.61 -25.44 -23.29
C SER A 38 5.94 -24.86 -24.55
N GLU A 39 6.41 -25.19 -25.75
CA GLU A 39 5.81 -24.71 -27.01
C GLU A 39 4.40 -25.26 -27.28
N THR A 40 4.11 -26.54 -26.99
CA THR A 40 2.75 -27.08 -27.14
C THR A 40 1.78 -26.61 -26.05
N ARG A 41 2.27 -26.09 -24.91
CA ARG A 41 1.43 -25.36 -23.94
C ARG A 41 1.15 -23.92 -24.35
N ILE A 42 1.93 -23.36 -25.28
CA ILE A 42 1.78 -21.97 -25.74
C ILE A 42 0.88 -21.88 -26.99
N ASN A 43 0.64 -22.97 -27.73
CA ASN A 43 -0.03 -22.91 -29.05
C ASN A 43 -1.38 -23.64 -29.21
N THR A 44 -2.09 -23.98 -28.14
CA THR A 44 -3.52 -24.41 -28.23
C THR A 44 -4.50 -23.62 -27.35
N ASN A 45 -4.03 -22.63 -26.61
CA ASN A 45 -4.89 -21.54 -26.17
C ASN A 45 -4.70 -20.39 -27.15
N THR A 46 -5.34 -20.50 -28.32
CA THR A 46 -5.85 -19.31 -29.00
C THR A 46 -6.76 -18.60 -28.01
N ASN A 47 -6.12 -17.79 -27.16
CA ASN A 47 -6.72 -16.70 -26.44
C ASN A 47 -7.44 -15.89 -27.49
N LYS A 48 -8.73 -16.19 -27.64
CA LYS A 48 -9.74 -15.21 -27.98
C LYS A 48 -9.44 -14.08 -27.00
N THR A 49 -8.69 -13.08 -27.47
CA THR A 49 -8.41 -11.87 -26.72
C THR A 49 -9.76 -11.16 -26.74
N ILE A 50 -10.66 -11.64 -25.87
CA ILE A 50 -11.87 -10.92 -25.54
C ILE A 50 -11.33 -9.58 -25.07
N SER A 51 -11.72 -8.53 -25.77
CA SER A 51 -11.45 -7.17 -25.31
C SER A 51 -12.16 -7.04 -23.95
N TYR A 52 -11.41 -7.26 -22.86
CA TYR A 52 -11.88 -7.23 -21.46
C TYR A 52 -12.27 -5.82 -20.99
N PHE A 53 -12.34 -4.84 -21.91
CA PHE A 53 -12.55 -3.44 -21.59
C PHE A 53 -14.04 -3.01 -21.55
N ASN A 54 -14.99 -3.94 -21.73
CA ASN A 54 -16.42 -3.63 -21.78
C ASN A 54 -17.30 -4.78 -21.24
N ILE A 55 -16.95 -5.35 -20.09
CA ILE A 55 -17.83 -6.30 -19.40
C ILE A 55 -18.96 -5.51 -18.75
N LYS A 56 -20.17 -5.62 -19.30
CA LYS A 56 -21.36 -4.97 -18.76
C LYS A 56 -21.99 -5.73 -17.59
N SER A 57 -21.70 -7.02 -17.48
CA SER A 57 -22.19 -7.87 -16.40
C SER A 57 -21.32 -9.11 -16.25
N PHE A 58 -21.20 -9.61 -15.02
CA PHE A 58 -20.54 -10.86 -14.69
C PHE A 58 -21.17 -11.45 -13.43
N GLY A 59 -21.68 -12.69 -13.50
CA GLY A 59 -22.52 -13.23 -12.43
C GLY A 59 -23.71 -12.30 -12.16
N ASN A 60 -23.87 -11.91 -10.89
CA ASN A 60 -24.85 -10.94 -10.42
C ASN A 60 -24.35 -9.48 -10.47
N LEU A 61 -23.07 -9.25 -10.81
CA LEU A 61 -22.50 -7.91 -10.96
C LEU A 61 -22.98 -7.30 -12.27
N ILE A 62 -23.60 -6.12 -12.22
CA ILE A 62 -24.14 -5.45 -13.40
C ILE A 62 -23.68 -3.98 -13.39
N TRP A 63 -23.24 -3.47 -14.54
CA TRP A 63 -22.90 -2.05 -14.66
C TRP A 63 -24.11 -1.18 -14.27
N GLY A 64 -23.91 -0.29 -13.30
CA GLY A 64 -24.90 0.64 -12.79
C GLY A 64 -25.70 0.11 -11.60
N SER A 65 -25.53 -1.18 -11.24
CA SER A 65 -26.02 -1.70 -9.96
C SER A 65 -25.13 -1.21 -8.81
N GLU A 66 -25.55 -1.49 -7.59
CA GLU A 66 -24.72 -1.23 -6.41
C GLU A 66 -23.47 -2.11 -6.43
N ILE A 67 -22.35 -1.54 -6.03
CA ILE A 67 -21.12 -2.27 -5.78
C ILE A 67 -21.26 -3.04 -4.47
N ILE A 68 -20.63 -4.20 -4.40
CA ILE A 68 -20.51 -4.96 -3.16
C ILE A 68 -19.63 -4.17 -2.19
N SER A 69 -20.09 -4.03 -0.95
CA SER A 69 -19.42 -3.25 0.08
C SER A 69 -19.23 -1.79 -0.35
N GLY A 70 -20.35 -1.17 -0.72
CA GLY A 70 -20.43 0.23 -1.11
C GLY A 70 -20.53 1.18 0.09
N PRO A 71 -20.78 2.48 -0.16
CA PRO A 71 -20.95 3.46 0.90
C PRO A 71 -22.09 3.07 1.86
N GLY A 72 -21.82 3.14 3.16
CA GLY A 72 -22.79 2.82 4.22
C GLY A 72 -22.88 1.33 4.56
N ASP A 73 -22.26 0.46 3.75
CA ASP A 73 -22.11 -0.95 4.11
C ASP A 73 -21.01 -1.11 5.17
N TYR A 74 -20.95 -2.29 5.79
CA TYR A 74 -19.87 -2.63 6.70
C TYR A 74 -18.78 -3.42 5.98
N THR A 75 -17.52 -3.19 6.35
CA THR A 75 -16.40 -4.04 5.92
C THR A 75 -16.52 -5.45 6.53
N PHE A 76 -15.60 -6.36 6.18
CA PHE A 76 -15.42 -7.64 6.87
C PHE A 76 -15.30 -7.50 8.41
N ALA A 77 -14.86 -6.33 8.90
CA ALA A 77 -14.96 -5.92 10.28
C ALA A 77 -16.31 -5.18 10.49
N PRO A 78 -17.33 -5.83 11.10
CA PRO A 78 -18.73 -5.33 11.12
C PRO A 78 -18.96 -4.06 11.95
N TYR A 79 -17.91 -3.53 12.57
CA TYR A 79 -17.94 -2.25 13.30
C TYR A 79 -17.43 -1.08 12.46
N LEU A 80 -16.88 -1.34 11.27
CA LEU A 80 -16.33 -0.32 10.39
C LEU A 80 -17.26 -0.13 9.19
N GLU A 81 -17.97 0.99 9.19
CA GLU A 81 -18.83 1.43 8.09
C GLU A 81 -17.98 2.09 7.00
N ILE A 82 -18.30 1.79 5.75
CA ILE A 82 -17.60 2.28 4.56
C ILE A 82 -18.03 3.72 4.31
N PRO A 83 -17.11 4.69 4.35
CA PRO A 83 -17.45 6.10 4.23
C PRO A 83 -17.81 6.49 2.80
N GLN A 84 -18.44 7.67 2.68
CA GLN A 84 -18.64 8.36 1.41
C GLN A 84 -17.30 8.88 0.86
N VAL A 85 -16.89 8.39 -0.31
CA VAL A 85 -15.65 8.76 -1.00
C VAL A 85 -15.91 8.99 -2.50
N LYS A 86 -14.89 9.34 -3.29
CA LYS A 86 -15.09 9.66 -4.72
C LYS A 86 -15.31 8.43 -5.59
N PHE A 87 -14.75 7.29 -5.20
CA PHE A 87 -14.86 6.02 -5.91
C PHE A 87 -14.51 4.86 -4.99
N TYR A 88 -14.93 3.66 -5.40
CA TYR A 88 -14.72 2.43 -4.65
C TYR A 88 -14.02 1.42 -5.55
N VAL A 89 -13.12 0.63 -4.97
CA VAL A 89 -12.48 -0.50 -5.63
C VAL A 89 -12.64 -1.71 -4.74
N THR A 90 -13.35 -2.72 -5.23
CA THR A 90 -13.48 -4.02 -4.57
C THR A 90 -12.73 -5.06 -5.37
N ILE A 91 -11.80 -5.76 -4.73
CA ILE A 91 -11.03 -6.85 -5.32
C ILE A 91 -11.50 -8.14 -4.69
N ILE A 92 -11.96 -9.09 -5.50
CA ILE A 92 -12.29 -10.42 -5.04
C ILE A 92 -11.17 -11.34 -5.49
N GLN A 93 -10.45 -11.93 -4.54
CA GLN A 93 -9.33 -12.85 -4.79
C GLN A 93 -9.16 -13.81 -3.61
N ASN A 94 -8.77 -15.05 -3.89
CA ASN A 94 -8.56 -16.04 -2.82
C ASN A 94 -7.45 -15.64 -1.84
N GLU A 95 -7.65 -16.03 -0.57
CA GLU A 95 -6.65 -16.04 0.52
C GLU A 95 -6.19 -14.66 1.02
N GLN A 96 -6.83 -13.57 0.61
CA GLN A 96 -6.46 -12.23 1.07
C GLN A 96 -7.69 -11.39 1.43
N TRP A 97 -7.60 -10.65 2.53
CA TRP A 97 -8.60 -9.69 2.97
C TRP A 97 -7.89 -8.48 3.56
N CYS A 98 -8.35 -7.28 3.21
CA CYS A 98 -7.81 -6.02 3.73
C CYS A 98 -8.71 -4.85 3.31
N SER A 99 -8.55 -3.70 3.96
CA SER A 99 -9.19 -2.44 3.57
C SER A 99 -8.21 -1.27 3.62
N ASN A 100 -8.24 -0.43 2.59
CA ASN A 100 -7.38 0.74 2.41
C ASN A 100 -5.93 0.45 2.79
N GLU A 101 -5.42 1.18 3.77
CA GLU A 101 -4.03 1.16 4.18
C GLU A 101 -3.59 -0.20 4.76
N ASP A 102 -4.52 -1.04 5.25
CA ASP A 102 -4.25 -2.44 5.61
C ASP A 102 -3.93 -3.31 4.38
N CYS A 103 -4.32 -2.87 3.18
CA CYS A 103 -3.86 -3.46 1.94
C CYS A 103 -2.42 -3.05 1.59
N GLY A 104 -1.75 -2.29 2.45
CA GLY A 104 -0.42 -1.78 2.24
C GLY A 104 -0.39 -0.66 1.21
N PHE A 105 0.64 -0.69 0.36
CA PHE A 105 1.03 0.42 -0.49
C PHE A 105 -0.07 0.92 -1.46
N ASP A 106 -0.67 0.03 -2.27
CA ASP A 106 -1.66 0.49 -3.25
C ASP A 106 -2.96 0.97 -2.58
N GLY A 107 -3.33 0.39 -1.44
CA GLY A 107 -4.45 0.86 -0.63
C GLY A 107 -4.27 2.28 -0.09
N ALA A 108 -3.06 2.59 0.40
CA ALA A 108 -2.68 3.97 0.73
C ALA A 108 -2.79 4.90 -0.50
N ILE A 109 -2.36 4.45 -1.68
CA ILE A 109 -2.53 5.25 -2.92
C ILE A 109 -3.99 5.47 -3.25
N ILE A 110 -4.84 4.42 -3.21
CA ILE A 110 -6.26 4.55 -3.51
C ILE A 110 -6.92 5.56 -2.58
N GLN A 111 -6.59 5.50 -1.29
CA GLN A 111 -7.05 6.49 -0.31
C GLN A 111 -6.57 7.91 -0.66
N THR A 112 -5.29 8.11 -1.00
CA THR A 112 -4.76 9.41 -1.43
C THR A 112 -5.46 9.97 -2.67
N LEU A 113 -5.84 9.10 -3.61
CA LEU A 113 -6.60 9.47 -4.82
C LEU A 113 -8.06 9.82 -4.52
N GLY A 114 -8.51 9.64 -3.28
CA GLY A 114 -9.85 9.94 -2.78
C GLY A 114 -10.82 8.77 -2.89
N GLY A 115 -10.32 7.54 -3.02
CA GLY A 115 -11.13 6.34 -3.11
C GLY A 115 -11.07 5.46 -1.86
N TRP A 116 -11.82 4.36 -1.91
CA TRP A 116 -11.82 3.29 -0.92
C TRP A 116 -11.37 2.00 -1.60
N LEU A 117 -10.41 1.29 -1.02
CA LEU A 117 -9.99 -0.02 -1.51
C LEU A 117 -10.42 -1.10 -0.52
N GLN A 118 -11.01 -2.17 -1.02
CA GLN A 118 -11.35 -3.34 -0.23
C GLN A 118 -10.96 -4.60 -1.00
N MET A 119 -10.30 -5.53 -0.32
CA MET A 119 -10.02 -6.85 -0.85
C MET A 119 -10.76 -7.89 -0.03
N GLU A 120 -11.46 -8.77 -0.73
CA GLU A 120 -12.32 -9.80 -0.16
C GLU A 120 -11.93 -11.18 -0.69
N SER A 121 -12.07 -12.18 0.18
CA SER A 121 -11.82 -13.58 -0.12
C SER A 121 -13.10 -14.39 0.00
N LEU A 122 -13.45 -15.15 -1.05
CA LEU A 122 -14.63 -16.04 -1.05
C LEU A 122 -14.56 -17.10 0.06
N GLN A 123 -13.36 -17.50 0.48
CA GLN A 123 -13.20 -18.47 1.59
C GLN A 123 -13.57 -17.87 2.95
N GLY A 124 -13.39 -16.55 3.13
CA GLY A 124 -13.69 -15.85 4.37
C GLY A 124 -15.15 -15.41 4.47
N TYR A 125 -15.86 -15.36 3.34
CA TYR A 125 -17.21 -14.84 3.26
C TYR A 125 -18.07 -15.69 2.29
N PRO A 126 -18.64 -16.82 2.75
CA PRO A 126 -19.40 -17.73 1.89
C PRO A 126 -20.58 -17.06 1.18
N ASP A 127 -21.21 -16.08 1.83
CA ASP A 127 -22.35 -15.33 1.29
C ASP A 127 -21.93 -14.44 0.10
N LEU A 128 -20.64 -14.08 0.00
CA LEU A 128 -20.10 -13.28 -1.11
C LEU A 128 -20.18 -14.04 -2.43
N THR A 129 -20.05 -15.37 -2.40
CA THR A 129 -20.24 -16.24 -3.56
C THR A 129 -21.64 -16.09 -4.15
N ASP A 130 -22.67 -16.00 -3.29
CA ASP A 130 -24.06 -15.79 -3.71
C ASP A 130 -24.30 -14.36 -4.21
N GLU A 131 -23.71 -13.36 -3.55
CA GLU A 131 -23.81 -11.95 -3.95
C GLU A 131 -23.17 -11.67 -5.31
N ILE A 132 -22.00 -12.25 -5.59
CA ILE A 132 -21.34 -12.15 -6.90
C ILE A 132 -21.97 -13.12 -7.90
N GLY A 133 -22.58 -14.20 -7.43
CA GLY A 133 -23.08 -15.31 -8.25
C GLY A 133 -21.94 -16.08 -8.93
N PHE A 134 -20.83 -16.29 -8.22
CA PHE A 134 -19.59 -16.85 -8.78
C PHE A 134 -18.76 -17.57 -7.72
N ASP A 135 -18.26 -18.77 -8.06
CA ASP A 135 -17.33 -19.55 -7.22
C ASP A 135 -16.03 -19.88 -7.98
N PHE A 136 -14.87 -19.55 -7.38
CA PHE A 136 -13.54 -19.70 -7.99
C PHE A 136 -13.17 -21.13 -8.44
N PRO A 137 -13.52 -22.22 -7.74
CA PRO A 137 -13.17 -23.58 -8.14
C PRO A 137 -13.95 -24.08 -9.37
N ASP A 138 -15.17 -23.59 -9.58
CA ASP A 138 -16.12 -24.16 -10.55
C ASP A 138 -16.19 -23.38 -11.88
N ASP A 139 -15.81 -22.10 -11.89
CA ASP A 139 -15.98 -21.23 -13.06
C ASP A 139 -14.66 -20.90 -13.82
N GLN A 140 -14.46 -21.63 -14.93
CA GLN A 140 -13.85 -21.17 -16.19
C GLN A 140 -12.47 -20.46 -16.14
N GLY A 141 -11.66 -20.70 -15.10
CA GLY A 141 -10.29 -20.17 -15.03
C GLY A 141 -10.20 -18.68 -14.68
N ILE A 142 -11.24 -18.12 -14.06
CA ILE A 142 -11.18 -16.79 -13.43
C ILE A 142 -10.56 -16.94 -12.04
N LYS A 143 -9.60 -16.08 -11.68
CA LYS A 143 -8.84 -16.16 -10.42
C LYS A 143 -8.97 -14.92 -9.53
N SER A 144 -9.43 -13.82 -10.12
CA SER A 144 -9.63 -12.56 -9.42
C SER A 144 -10.58 -11.67 -10.20
N ILE A 145 -11.27 -10.77 -9.50
CA ILE A 145 -12.18 -9.79 -10.08
C ILE A 145 -11.87 -8.45 -9.43
N ILE A 146 -11.76 -7.39 -10.23
CA ILE A 146 -11.74 -6.01 -9.74
C ILE A 146 -13.04 -5.35 -10.18
N ILE A 147 -13.74 -4.78 -9.22
CA ILE A 147 -14.97 -4.01 -9.42
C ILE A 147 -14.65 -2.56 -9.05
N VAL A 148 -15.00 -1.63 -9.93
CA VAL A 148 -14.85 -0.19 -9.69
C VAL A 148 -16.24 0.42 -9.57
N GLY A 149 -16.47 1.18 -8.50
CA GLY A 149 -17.70 1.92 -8.22
C GLY A 149 -17.47 3.44 -8.25
N ASP A 150 -18.48 4.20 -8.64
CA ASP A 150 -18.47 5.67 -8.54
C ASP A 150 -18.78 6.17 -7.12
N LYS A 151 -18.81 7.49 -6.92
CA LYS A 151 -19.10 8.12 -5.62
C LYS A 151 -20.43 7.71 -5.00
N ASP A 152 -21.40 7.27 -5.81
CA ASP A 152 -22.74 6.87 -5.35
C ASP A 152 -22.80 5.35 -5.14
N GLY A 153 -21.65 4.66 -5.16
CA GLY A 153 -21.55 3.21 -5.00
C GLY A 153 -22.06 2.44 -6.20
N LYS A 154 -22.18 3.03 -7.39
CA LYS A 154 -22.65 2.31 -8.59
C LYS A 154 -21.48 1.74 -9.36
N ILE A 155 -21.59 0.46 -9.75
CA ILE A 155 -20.56 -0.23 -10.52
C ILE A 155 -20.39 0.49 -11.85
N VAL A 156 -19.17 0.94 -12.13
CA VAL A 156 -18.77 1.56 -13.41
C VAL A 156 -17.70 0.76 -14.16
N GLY A 157 -17.15 -0.30 -13.56
CA GLY A 157 -16.18 -1.18 -14.22
C GLY A 157 -16.11 -2.56 -13.57
N ILE A 158 -15.97 -3.60 -14.38
CA ILE A 158 -15.77 -4.98 -13.96
C ILE A 158 -14.60 -5.55 -14.76
N TYR A 159 -13.58 -6.07 -14.07
CA TYR A 159 -12.34 -6.53 -14.66
C TYR A 159 -11.97 -7.92 -14.16
N LEU A 160 -12.06 -8.91 -15.03
CA LEU A 160 -11.76 -10.31 -14.71
C LEU A 160 -10.28 -10.62 -14.87
N ASN A 161 -9.74 -11.52 -14.03
CA ASN A 161 -8.34 -11.94 -14.03
C ASN A 161 -7.37 -10.77 -13.90
N LYS A 162 -7.81 -9.74 -13.16
CA LYS A 162 -7.01 -8.60 -12.75
C LYS A 162 -6.81 -8.67 -11.26
N ASP A 163 -5.59 -8.44 -10.82
CA ASP A 163 -5.21 -8.52 -9.42
C ASP A 163 -4.81 -7.14 -8.90
N TYR A 164 -4.51 -7.10 -7.61
CA TYR A 164 -4.18 -5.88 -6.88
C TYR A 164 -3.23 -4.92 -7.63
N LYS A 165 -2.16 -5.43 -8.27
CA LYS A 165 -1.20 -4.60 -9.03
C LYS A 165 -1.78 -3.92 -10.28
N ASP A 166 -2.94 -4.34 -10.77
CA ASP A 166 -3.58 -3.78 -11.96
C ASP A 166 -4.45 -2.56 -11.64
N VAL A 167 -4.84 -2.34 -10.38
CA VAL A 167 -5.81 -1.30 -9.96
C VAL A 167 -5.41 0.08 -10.47
N LEU A 168 -4.18 0.52 -10.20
CA LEU A 168 -3.73 1.85 -10.60
C LEU A 168 -3.73 2.04 -12.12
N SER A 169 -3.35 1.01 -12.87
CA SER A 169 -3.41 1.05 -14.34
C SER A 169 -4.86 1.11 -14.83
N ILE A 170 -5.78 0.42 -14.18
CA ILE A 170 -7.20 0.43 -14.52
C ILE A 170 -7.78 1.82 -14.29
N LEU A 171 -7.57 2.39 -13.10
CA LEU A 171 -8.04 3.74 -12.77
C LEU A 171 -7.48 4.78 -13.72
N LYS A 172 -6.16 4.76 -13.97
CA LYS A 172 -5.51 5.74 -14.83
C LYS A 172 -5.98 5.69 -16.29
N LYS A 173 -6.28 4.50 -16.82
CA LYS A 173 -6.65 4.32 -18.24
C LYS A 173 -8.14 4.46 -18.49
N ASN A 174 -8.97 4.00 -17.55
CA ASN A 174 -10.39 3.79 -17.79
C ASN A 174 -11.29 4.64 -16.89
N HIS A 175 -10.78 5.14 -15.76
CA HIS A 175 -11.54 5.87 -14.74
C HIS A 175 -10.78 7.09 -14.22
N PHE A 176 -10.10 7.80 -15.13
CA PHE A 176 -9.27 8.96 -14.78
C PHE A 176 -10.10 10.09 -14.17
N ASP A 177 -11.39 10.16 -14.53
CA ASP A 177 -12.37 11.10 -14.02
C ASP A 177 -12.81 10.82 -12.57
N LEU A 178 -12.66 9.59 -12.09
CA LEU A 178 -13.02 9.20 -10.73
C LEU A 178 -11.91 9.52 -9.71
N ALA A 179 -10.66 9.26 -10.09
CA ALA A 179 -9.50 9.39 -9.22
C ALA A 179 -8.80 10.74 -9.43
N ASN A 180 -8.50 11.46 -8.35
CA ASN A 180 -7.75 12.71 -8.47
C ASN A 180 -6.24 12.43 -8.43
N PHE A 181 -5.67 12.16 -9.60
CA PHE A 181 -4.23 11.98 -9.74
C PHE A 181 -3.42 13.25 -9.45
N ASP A 182 -4.03 14.43 -9.51
CA ASP A 182 -3.36 15.68 -9.13
C ASP A 182 -3.14 15.78 -7.61
N PHE A 183 -3.86 15.00 -6.79
CA PHE A 183 -3.58 14.92 -5.35
C PHE A 183 -2.21 14.32 -5.04
N LEU A 184 -1.60 13.61 -5.99
CA LEU A 184 -0.22 13.16 -5.86
C LEU A 184 0.77 14.31 -6.01
N ASN A 185 0.39 15.42 -6.64
CA ASN A 185 1.31 16.52 -6.90
C ASN A 185 1.51 17.38 -5.65
N GLY A 186 2.77 17.61 -5.30
CA GLY A 186 3.16 18.61 -4.31
C GLY A 186 3.11 20.03 -4.87
N VAL A 187 3.41 21.00 -4.02
CA VAL A 187 3.58 22.41 -4.38
C VAL A 187 5.04 22.83 -4.21
N ASN A 188 5.49 23.82 -4.98
CA ASN A 188 6.86 24.34 -4.84
C ASN A 188 7.04 25.19 -3.58
N GLU A 189 5.98 25.85 -3.13
CA GLU A 189 5.98 26.77 -1.99
C GLU A 189 4.64 26.65 -1.24
N PHE A 190 4.70 26.71 0.09
CA PHE A 190 3.53 26.78 0.96
C PHE A 190 3.82 27.62 2.20
N GLY A 191 3.18 28.78 2.31
CA GLY A 191 3.51 29.76 3.34
C GLY A 191 4.99 30.17 3.23
N ARG A 192 5.77 29.88 4.28
CA ARG A 192 7.23 30.14 4.32
C ARG A 192 8.10 28.97 3.86
N LEU A 193 7.50 27.82 3.58
CA LEU A 193 8.20 26.60 3.18
C LEU A 193 8.39 26.59 1.67
N LYS A 194 9.54 26.10 1.21
CA LYS A 194 9.90 26.03 -0.21
C LYS A 194 10.76 24.82 -0.50
N ILE A 195 10.48 24.12 -1.60
CA ILE A 195 11.34 23.04 -2.12
C ILE A 195 12.75 23.58 -2.39
N GLY A 196 13.77 22.86 -1.91
CA GLY A 196 15.18 23.27 -1.92
C GLY A 196 15.59 24.18 -0.76
N GLY A 197 14.63 24.68 0.03
CA GLY A 197 14.89 25.34 1.31
C GLY A 197 15.09 24.32 2.44
N TYR A 198 15.53 24.78 3.61
CA TYR A 198 15.60 23.93 4.80
C TYR A 198 14.25 23.85 5.50
N ALA A 199 13.91 22.68 6.03
CA ALA A 199 12.80 22.55 6.95
C ALA A 199 13.08 23.33 8.26
N PRO A 200 12.03 23.79 8.96
CA PRO A 200 12.16 24.46 10.25
C PRO A 200 12.86 23.63 11.33
N LEU A 201 12.80 22.30 11.20
CA LEU A 201 13.50 21.34 12.03
C LEU A 201 14.51 20.58 11.18
N LYS A 202 15.71 20.38 11.73
CA LYS A 202 16.83 19.72 11.08
C LYS A 202 17.28 18.47 11.83
N PRO A 203 17.98 17.56 11.13
CA PRO A 203 18.67 16.46 11.77
C PRO A 203 19.56 16.94 12.92
N GLY A 204 19.39 16.37 14.12
CA GLY A 204 20.10 16.74 15.34
C GLY A 204 19.44 17.80 16.22
N ASP A 205 18.40 18.48 15.74
CA ASP A 205 17.70 19.51 16.52
C ASP A 205 17.01 18.92 17.76
N GLU A 206 16.94 19.71 18.83
CA GLU A 206 16.22 19.35 20.05
C GLU A 206 14.72 19.57 19.87
N ILE A 207 13.93 18.52 20.13
CA ILE A 207 12.47 18.53 19.96
C ILE A 207 11.72 18.45 21.29
N LYS A 208 12.42 18.25 22.41
CA LYS A 208 11.80 18.11 23.74
C LYS A 208 10.86 19.26 24.09
N ASN A 209 11.21 20.50 23.69
CA ASN A 209 10.44 21.70 24.01
C ASN A 209 9.21 21.93 23.12
N LEU A 210 9.04 21.11 22.07
CA LEU A 210 7.88 21.13 21.19
C LEU A 210 6.70 20.39 21.83
N PHE A 211 6.96 19.41 22.69
CA PHE A 211 5.91 18.60 23.30
C PHE A 211 5.52 19.12 24.68
N SER A 212 4.30 18.81 25.11
CA SER A 212 3.87 19.09 26.47
C SER A 212 4.63 18.22 27.47
N ASP A 213 4.67 18.63 28.74
CA ASP A 213 5.33 17.88 29.83
C ASP A 213 4.79 16.45 30.03
N LYS A 214 3.67 16.11 29.36
CA LYS A 214 3.03 14.80 29.37
C LYS A 214 3.57 13.84 28.30
N ALA A 215 4.44 14.29 27.41
CA ALA A 215 5.06 13.45 26.40
C ALA A 215 6.06 12.46 27.04
N ARG A 216 5.95 11.19 26.68
CA ARG A 216 6.93 10.15 27.04
C ARG A 216 8.02 10.14 25.97
N THR A 217 8.96 11.06 26.08
CA THR A 217 10.07 11.17 25.12
C THR A 217 11.22 10.23 25.50
N ILE A 218 11.47 9.18 24.69
CA ILE A 218 12.74 8.42 24.76
C ILE A 218 13.82 9.15 23.95
N GLU A 219 13.44 9.80 22.85
CA GLU A 219 14.32 10.67 22.04
C GLU A 219 14.00 12.15 22.26
N ASN A 220 15.03 12.94 22.57
CA ASN A 220 14.93 14.41 22.73
C ASN A 220 15.44 15.17 21.51
N LYS A 221 15.99 14.46 20.52
CA LYS A 221 16.61 15.01 19.32
C LYS A 221 16.16 14.26 18.09
N ILE A 222 16.12 14.97 16.97
CA ILE A 222 15.94 14.34 15.67
C ILE A 222 17.21 13.53 15.35
N PRO A 223 17.13 12.24 15.00
CA PRO A 223 18.29 11.45 14.65
C PRO A 223 18.99 12.05 13.42
N ASN A 224 20.30 11.89 13.30
CA ASN A 224 21.11 12.51 12.23
C ASN A 224 21.67 11.50 11.20
N ASP A 225 21.25 10.24 11.31
CA ASP A 225 21.72 9.11 10.52
C ASP A 225 20.66 8.57 9.55
N LYS A 226 19.54 9.29 9.39
CA LYS A 226 18.42 8.88 8.53
C LYS A 226 18.59 9.41 7.11
N LYS A 227 17.97 8.71 6.16
CA LYS A 227 18.02 9.05 4.72
C LYS A 227 17.08 10.18 4.35
N PHE A 228 15.97 10.29 5.06
CA PHE A 228 14.94 11.29 4.85
C PHE A 228 14.17 11.54 6.15
N TYR A 229 13.45 12.65 6.19
CA TYR A 229 12.60 13.00 7.31
C TYR A 229 11.22 13.43 6.82
N LEU A 230 10.17 12.96 7.49
CA LEU A 230 8.77 13.30 7.23
C LEU A 230 8.22 14.14 8.38
N TYR A 231 7.61 15.27 8.07
CA TYR A 231 6.90 16.09 9.04
C TYR A 231 5.43 16.19 8.64
N GLY A 232 4.54 15.65 9.47
CA GLY A 232 3.10 15.76 9.29
C GLY A 232 2.51 16.81 10.22
N ILE A 233 1.97 17.89 9.67
CA ILE A 233 1.22 18.89 10.45
C ILE A 233 -0.25 18.73 10.12
N GLU A 234 -1.00 18.09 10.99
CA GLU A 234 -2.39 17.73 10.74
C GLU A 234 -3.20 17.63 12.03
N LYS A 235 -4.52 17.61 11.89
CA LYS A 235 -5.42 17.22 12.97
C LYS A 235 -5.32 15.72 13.18
N ARG A 236 -5.14 15.28 14.41
CA ARG A 236 -5.26 13.86 14.78
C ARG A 236 -6.65 13.32 14.42
N LYS A 237 -6.71 12.18 13.73
CA LYS A 237 -7.96 11.50 13.32
C LYS A 237 -8.79 10.88 14.46
N ASN A 238 -8.38 11.01 15.73
CA ASN A 238 -9.09 10.41 16.88
C ASN A 238 -10.35 11.18 17.29
N MET A 239 -11.34 11.19 16.39
CA MET A 239 -12.74 11.52 16.66
C MET A 239 -13.72 11.09 15.54
N VAL A 240 -13.31 10.38 14.47
CA VAL A 240 -14.22 10.17 13.30
C VAL A 240 -14.40 8.70 12.86
N LEU A 241 -13.57 7.74 13.29
CA LEU A 241 -13.78 6.33 12.96
C LEU A 241 -14.74 5.67 13.95
N GLY A 242 -16.04 6.02 13.99
CA GLY A 242 -17.12 5.22 14.60
C GLY A 242 -17.00 4.83 16.09
N ILE A 243 -15.91 5.21 16.76
CA ILE A 243 -15.62 5.01 18.18
C ILE A 243 -16.36 6.07 19.01
N ASP A 244 -17.30 6.80 18.42
CA ASP A 244 -18.32 7.54 19.16
C ASP A 244 -19.17 6.58 20.03
N LYS A 245 -19.15 5.26 19.76
CA LYS A 245 -19.73 4.24 20.66
C LYS A 245 -18.84 3.85 21.86
N LEU A 246 -17.65 4.42 22.01
CA LEU A 246 -16.89 4.42 23.27
C LEU A 246 -17.16 5.72 24.07
N GLU A 247 -18.43 6.11 24.17
CA GLU A 247 -18.98 7.07 25.15
C GLU A 247 -18.65 6.75 26.64
N LYS A 248 -17.83 5.73 26.91
CA LYS A 248 -17.48 5.24 28.24
C LYS A 248 -16.01 5.38 28.62
N ILE A 249 -15.22 6.16 27.88
CA ILE A 249 -13.85 6.47 28.30
C ILE A 249 -13.89 7.82 29.04
N SER A 250 -13.57 7.80 30.33
CA SER A 250 -13.58 9.02 31.16
C SER A 250 -12.54 10.04 30.65
N GLU A 251 -12.77 11.34 30.89
CA GLU A 251 -11.80 12.40 30.58
C GLU A 251 -10.42 12.14 31.25
N GLU A 252 -10.43 11.43 32.37
CA GLU A 252 -9.26 10.99 33.12
C GLU A 252 -8.52 9.82 32.43
N GLU A 253 -9.23 8.83 31.90
CA GLU A 253 -8.62 7.80 31.03
C GLU A 253 -8.07 8.40 29.73
N ARG A 254 -8.75 9.39 29.15
CA ARG A 254 -8.27 10.12 27.97
C ARG A 254 -6.96 10.86 28.27
N LYS A 255 -6.85 11.45 29.47
CA LYS A 255 -5.62 12.08 29.98
C LYS A 255 -4.50 11.06 30.30
N ASN A 256 -4.85 9.82 30.67
CA ASN A 256 -3.89 8.79 31.08
C ASN A 256 -3.43 7.86 29.94
N ARG A 257 -4.17 7.75 28.82
CA ARG A 257 -3.84 6.88 27.68
C ARG A 257 -2.96 7.52 26.59
N GLY A 258 -2.94 8.85 26.44
CA GLY A 258 -2.43 9.49 25.22
C GLY A 258 -1.22 10.42 25.40
N GLY A 259 -0.11 9.95 25.96
CA GLY A 259 1.12 10.74 26.00
C GLY A 259 1.98 10.50 24.75
N TYR A 260 2.24 11.54 23.95
CA TYR A 260 3.17 11.50 22.81
C TYR A 260 4.42 10.67 23.10
N VAL A 261 4.68 9.63 22.30
CA VAL A 261 5.86 8.77 22.40
C VAL A 261 6.79 8.99 21.23
N CYS A 262 8.05 9.23 21.55
CA CYS A 262 9.17 9.17 20.61
C CYS A 262 9.90 7.84 20.80
N PHE A 263 10.00 7.02 19.75
CA PHE A 263 10.77 5.77 19.70
C PHE A 263 11.78 5.80 18.54
N LEU A 264 12.64 4.78 18.46
CA LEU A 264 13.52 4.53 17.32
C LEU A 264 12.65 4.41 16.05
N GLY A 265 12.62 5.47 15.23
CA GLY A 265 11.81 5.54 13.99
C GLY A 265 10.91 6.77 13.89
N GLY A 266 10.62 7.46 14.99
CA GLY A 266 9.84 8.70 14.95
C GLY A 266 9.13 9.05 16.25
N CYS A 267 8.38 10.14 16.20
CA CYS A 267 7.55 10.57 17.32
C CYS A 267 6.07 10.71 16.94
N ARG A 268 5.19 10.12 17.76
CA ARG A 268 3.74 10.05 17.57
C ARG A 268 2.98 9.87 18.88
N TYR A 269 1.65 9.90 18.86
CA TYR A 269 0.85 9.49 20.03
C TYR A 269 0.61 7.97 20.06
N PRO A 270 0.63 7.32 21.25
CA PRO A 270 0.29 5.92 21.40
C PRO A 270 -1.24 5.78 21.37
N GLU A 271 -1.73 5.10 20.33
CA GLU A 271 -3.06 4.47 20.17
C GLU A 271 -4.35 5.25 20.54
N PRO A 272 -5.54 4.77 20.10
CA PRO A 272 -5.81 3.57 19.30
C PRO A 272 -5.98 3.95 17.83
N ASP A 273 -5.02 3.57 16.99
CA ASP A 273 -5.13 3.61 15.54
C ASP A 273 -4.13 2.59 14.99
N ASP A 274 -4.50 1.31 15.07
CA ASP A 274 -3.65 0.16 14.71
C ASP A 274 -3.20 0.24 13.25
N SER A 275 -3.99 0.90 12.38
CA SER A 275 -3.68 1.12 10.97
C SER A 275 -2.73 2.31 10.74
N HIS A 276 -2.14 2.91 11.77
CA HIS A 276 -0.96 3.76 11.58
C HIS A 276 0.32 3.06 12.05
N ASP A 277 0.23 1.97 12.82
CA ASP A 277 1.40 1.27 13.37
C ASP A 277 2.31 0.68 12.28
N PHE A 278 1.74 0.17 11.19
CA PHE A 278 2.53 -0.34 10.07
C PHE A 278 3.36 0.79 9.43
N LEU A 279 2.80 2.00 9.29
CA LEU A 279 3.45 3.12 8.62
C LEU A 279 4.77 3.51 9.31
N PHE A 280 4.90 3.26 10.62
CA PHE A 280 6.11 3.59 11.38
C PHE A 280 7.22 2.56 11.23
N ALA A 281 6.86 1.27 11.33
CA ALA A 281 7.80 0.19 11.05
C ALA A 281 8.33 0.33 9.62
N ASP A 282 7.43 0.65 8.69
CA ASP A 282 7.74 0.86 7.28
C ASP A 282 8.66 2.07 7.07
N ILE A 283 8.35 3.23 7.65
CA ILE A 283 9.21 4.43 7.52
C ILE A 283 10.63 4.16 8.04
N ASP A 284 10.77 3.49 9.19
CA ASP A 284 12.08 3.18 9.74
C ASP A 284 12.83 2.13 8.90
N GLU A 285 12.14 1.10 8.40
CA GLU A 285 12.72 0.08 7.50
C GLU A 285 13.19 0.69 6.15
N LEU A 286 12.48 1.70 5.67
CA LEU A 286 12.86 2.50 4.50
C LEU A 286 14.05 3.43 4.81
N GLY A 287 14.47 3.54 6.07
CA GLY A 287 15.60 4.33 6.54
C GLY A 287 15.26 5.78 6.86
N GLY A 288 13.98 6.07 7.11
CA GLY A 288 13.47 7.39 7.43
C GLY A 288 13.27 7.62 8.93
N TRP A 289 12.76 8.82 9.22
CA TRP A 289 12.21 9.18 10.52
C TRP A 289 11.08 10.17 10.32
N PHE A 290 10.07 10.15 11.17
CA PHE A 290 8.93 11.05 11.03
C PHE A 290 8.53 11.74 12.34
N LEU A 291 7.84 12.87 12.18
CA LEU A 291 7.32 13.69 13.26
C LEU A 291 5.93 14.20 12.92
N ALA A 292 4.91 13.84 13.71
CA ALA A 292 3.55 14.29 13.52
C ALA A 292 3.11 15.30 14.60
N SER A 293 2.39 16.36 14.23
CA SER A 293 1.77 17.30 15.18
C SER A 293 0.49 16.72 15.79
N ASP A 294 0.05 17.27 16.93
CA ASP A 294 -1.27 17.00 17.54
C ASP A 294 -1.83 18.26 18.20
N ASN A 295 -3.01 18.12 18.79
CA ASN A 295 -3.80 19.15 19.45
C ASN A 295 -3.05 19.93 20.53
N ASP A 296 -2.08 19.30 21.20
CA ASP A 296 -1.29 19.91 22.26
C ASP A 296 0.05 20.51 21.77
N ASN A 297 0.34 20.46 20.46
CA ASN A 297 1.61 20.90 19.89
C ASN A 297 1.44 22.12 18.96
N ILE A 298 0.82 23.18 19.49
CA ILE A 298 0.65 24.47 18.81
C ILE A 298 1.99 25.03 18.31
N LYS A 299 3.07 24.88 19.11
CA LYS A 299 4.40 25.36 18.76
C LYS A 299 4.91 24.74 17.45
N MET A 300 4.70 23.44 17.23
CA MET A 300 5.10 22.79 15.99
C MET A 300 4.26 23.30 14.81
N ILE A 301 2.95 23.51 14.99
CA ILE A 301 2.09 24.06 13.94
C ILE A 301 2.59 25.45 13.51
N GLU A 302 2.84 26.34 14.47
CA GLU A 302 3.39 27.67 14.23
C GLU A 302 4.81 27.61 13.63
N LEU A 303 5.62 26.63 14.04
CA LEU A 303 6.96 26.40 13.51
C LEU A 303 6.93 26.00 12.03
N PHE A 304 5.85 25.41 11.53
CA PHE A 304 5.68 25.16 10.10
C PHE A 304 4.94 26.29 9.37
N GLY A 305 4.62 27.39 10.07
CA GLY A 305 3.99 28.58 9.50
C GLY A 305 2.50 28.39 9.19
N LEU A 306 1.86 27.45 9.88
CA LEU A 306 0.43 27.18 9.77
C LEU A 306 -0.34 27.88 10.88
N ASN A 307 -1.62 28.15 10.64
CA ASN A 307 -2.54 28.64 11.67
C ASN A 307 -2.99 27.46 12.54
N PRO A 308 -2.75 27.49 13.87
CA PRO A 308 -3.22 26.46 14.79
C PRO A 308 -4.73 26.18 14.68
N GLU A 309 -5.57 27.21 14.59
CA GLU A 309 -7.03 27.00 14.54
C GLU A 309 -7.47 26.22 13.28
N ASP A 310 -6.83 26.48 12.14
CA ASP A 310 -7.14 25.79 10.89
C ASP A 310 -6.66 24.34 10.91
N VAL A 311 -5.50 24.06 11.51
CA VAL A 311 -5.01 22.68 11.68
C VAL A 311 -5.88 21.92 12.68
N LEU A 312 -6.14 22.49 13.85
CA LEU A 312 -6.94 21.83 14.91
C LEU A 312 -8.40 21.58 14.49
N SER A 313 -8.95 22.44 13.64
CA SER A 313 -10.28 22.21 13.05
C SER A 313 -10.27 21.19 11.90
N GLY A 314 -9.10 20.85 11.34
CA GLY A 314 -8.94 19.95 10.20
C GLY A 314 -9.12 20.64 8.85
N LYS A 315 -9.20 21.99 8.83
CA LYS A 315 -9.28 22.78 7.59
C LYS A 315 -7.95 22.86 6.85
N SER A 316 -6.84 22.64 7.54
CA SER A 316 -5.50 22.70 6.97
C SER A 316 -4.65 21.55 7.47
N SER A 317 -3.81 21.03 6.59
CA SER A 317 -2.73 20.12 6.96
C SER A 317 -1.57 20.24 5.97
N ILE A 318 -0.41 19.69 6.29
CA ILE A 318 0.70 19.56 5.35
C ILE A 318 1.58 18.35 5.70
N ILE A 319 2.04 17.64 4.67
CA ILE A 319 3.19 16.75 4.76
C ILE A 319 4.41 17.42 4.13
N VAL A 320 5.52 17.43 4.87
CA VAL A 320 6.82 17.93 4.40
C VAL A 320 7.80 16.76 4.38
N LEU A 321 8.39 16.49 3.22
CA LEU A 321 9.45 15.50 3.06
C LEU A 321 10.79 16.22 2.88
N THR A 322 11.81 15.79 3.61
CA THR A 322 13.18 16.29 3.47
C THR A 322 14.18 15.19 3.18
N ASP A 323 15.32 15.55 2.59
CA ASP A 323 16.48 14.67 2.49
C ASP A 323 17.21 14.51 3.83
N ALA A 324 18.30 13.72 3.83
CA ALA A 324 19.17 13.47 4.98
C ALA A 324 19.81 14.74 5.59
N LYS A 325 19.80 15.87 4.90
CA LYS A 325 20.35 17.16 5.36
C LYS A 325 19.27 18.10 5.88
N GLY A 326 18.01 17.68 5.87
CA GLY A 326 16.86 18.53 6.21
C GLY A 326 16.47 19.52 5.11
N VAL A 327 16.90 19.30 3.86
CA VAL A 327 16.46 20.09 2.71
C VAL A 327 15.12 19.56 2.23
N ILE A 328 14.12 20.44 2.10
CA ILE A 328 12.77 20.11 1.65
C ILE A 328 12.83 19.63 0.19
N VAL A 329 12.35 18.42 -0.04
CA VAL A 329 12.24 17.83 -1.39
C VAL A 329 10.79 17.77 -1.88
N ALA A 330 9.82 17.80 -0.96
CA ALA A 330 8.40 17.76 -1.30
C ALA A 330 7.56 18.49 -0.24
N LEU A 331 6.53 19.18 -0.70
CA LEU A 331 5.52 19.84 0.13
C LEU A 331 4.14 19.46 -0.37
N HIS A 332 3.32 18.88 0.49
CA HIS A 332 1.98 18.42 0.14
C HIS A 332 0.95 19.00 1.10
N PRO A 333 0.38 20.19 0.80
CA PRO A 333 -0.68 20.77 1.60
C PRO A 333 -1.98 19.95 1.48
N ASN A 334 -2.79 19.99 2.53
CA ASN A 334 -4.03 19.23 2.67
C ASN A 334 -3.82 17.71 2.54
N LYS A 335 -2.65 17.23 2.99
CA LYS A 335 -2.30 15.81 3.12
C LYS A 335 -2.05 15.42 4.56
N THR A 336 -2.19 14.14 4.83
CA THR A 336 -2.11 13.51 6.15
C THR A 336 -1.04 12.43 6.15
N MET A 337 -0.65 11.91 7.33
CA MET A 337 0.38 10.86 7.40
C MET A 337 -0.02 9.58 6.67
N SER A 338 -1.32 9.32 6.49
CA SER A 338 -1.82 8.24 5.61
C SER A 338 -1.38 8.39 4.14
N ASP A 339 -1.03 9.61 3.69
CA ASP A 339 -0.50 9.86 2.34
C ASP A 339 1.02 9.70 2.26
N ALA A 340 1.72 9.48 3.38
CA ALA A 340 3.18 9.51 3.43
C ALA A 340 3.84 8.48 2.51
N ILE A 341 3.32 7.25 2.50
CA ILE A 341 3.83 6.16 1.67
C ILE A 341 3.68 6.49 0.17
N THR A 342 2.52 7.01 -0.21
CA THR A 342 2.25 7.51 -1.56
C THR A 342 3.23 8.63 -1.95
N ILE A 343 3.48 9.59 -1.05
CA ILE A 343 4.45 10.67 -1.27
C ILE A 343 5.86 10.09 -1.47
N LEU A 344 6.33 9.21 -0.58
CA LEU A 344 7.66 8.61 -0.65
C LEU A 344 7.90 7.87 -1.98
N SER A 345 6.87 7.23 -2.55
CA SER A 345 6.99 6.53 -3.83
C SER A 345 7.35 7.42 -5.02
N GLN A 346 7.10 8.73 -4.92
CA GLN A 346 7.46 9.71 -5.93
C GLN A 346 8.95 10.11 -5.83
N HIS A 347 9.65 9.68 -4.79
CA HIS A 347 11.04 10.02 -4.52
C HIS A 347 11.94 8.76 -4.48
N PRO A 348 12.08 8.01 -5.60
CA PRO A 348 12.88 6.79 -5.64
C PRO A 348 14.38 7.00 -5.36
N ASN A 349 14.84 8.26 -5.44
CA ASN A 349 16.21 8.63 -5.08
C ASN A 349 16.44 8.69 -3.56
N LEU A 350 15.36 8.82 -2.77
CA LEU A 350 15.43 8.82 -1.30
C LEU A 350 15.09 7.45 -0.73
N VAL A 351 14.13 6.76 -1.36
CA VAL A 351 13.54 5.53 -0.82
C VAL A 351 13.37 4.48 -1.90
N ASP A 352 13.77 3.24 -1.59
CA ASP A 352 13.48 2.08 -2.44
C ASP A 352 12.17 1.41 -1.99
N MET A 353 11.06 1.84 -2.58
CA MET A 353 9.74 1.29 -2.27
C MET A 353 9.59 -0.19 -2.59
N LYS A 354 10.50 -0.80 -3.37
CA LYS A 354 10.46 -2.25 -3.65
C LYS A 354 10.61 -3.10 -2.40
N LYS A 355 11.19 -2.53 -1.33
CA LYS A 355 11.28 -3.20 -0.04
C LYS A 355 9.92 -3.49 0.60
N MET A 356 8.90 -2.70 0.27
CA MET A 356 7.54 -2.89 0.82
C MET A 356 6.71 -3.95 0.09
N TYR A 357 7.21 -4.51 -1.01
CA TYR A 357 6.52 -5.53 -1.81
C TYR A 357 7.05 -6.95 -1.54
N GLN A 358 7.84 -7.14 -0.48
CA GLN A 358 8.37 -8.44 -0.03
C GLN A 358 7.46 -9.02 1.04
#